data_AF-E4KPE0-F1
#
_entry.id   AF-E4KPE0-F1
#
_cell.length_a   1.000
_cell.length_b   1.000
_cell.length_c   1.000
_cell.angle_alpha   90.00
_cell.angle_beta   90.00
_cell.angle_gamma   90.00
#
_symmetry.space_group_name_H-M   'P 1'
#
loop_
_entity.id
_entity.type
_entity.pdbx_description
1 polymer ?
#
loop_
_entity_poly.entity_id
_entity_poly.type
_entity_poly.pdbx_seq_one_letter_code
_entity_poly.pdbx_strand_id
1 'polypeptide(L)'
;MRQQNYQVEYKYNGVQNIFEFYLFINPLGTLCYQSEQEITKAIDVISTNTDIYILPFHNQDIVNLFMERKGIKRCHLGLRNEFYRKMYHASLAFIAASMQGQKKGRHFLMKMQAQVSGEIDRFDKALVLKIAKQCHLDLETFRQDMNSDFVRNLYLKNQNIAKEMLVHRTPTLVIQELQSGDVRTLTDNDIEFNSILDETDDIVAQYFYQVAQGPVQKTKKHTQLRILRKK
;
A
#
# COMPACT_ATOMS: atom_id res chain seq x y z
N MET A 1 -30.49 2.86 2.00
CA MET A 1 -30.41 1.49 1.43
C MET A 1 -29.26 0.79 2.14
N ARG A 2 -29.53 -0.35 2.79
CA ARG A 2 -28.49 -1.11 3.51
C ARG A 2 -27.58 -1.77 2.46
N GLN A 3 -26.33 -1.34 2.33
CA GLN A 3 -25.31 -2.13 1.63
C GLN A 3 -25.16 -3.45 2.40
N GLN A 4 -25.44 -4.57 1.74
CA GLN A 4 -25.12 -5.89 2.29
C GLN A 4 -23.59 -5.96 2.43
N ASN A 5 -23.11 -6.26 3.64
CA ASN A 5 -21.68 -6.41 3.94
C ASN A 5 -21.18 -7.71 3.30
N TYR A 6 -20.79 -7.63 2.04
CA TYR A 6 -20.10 -8.70 1.32
C TYR A 6 -18.72 -8.92 1.97
N GLN A 7 -18.47 -10.14 2.44
CA GLN A 7 -17.16 -10.54 2.97
C GLN A 7 -16.69 -11.82 2.27
N VAL A 8 -15.42 -11.81 1.85
CA VAL A 8 -14.72 -12.92 1.23
C VAL A 8 -13.84 -13.60 2.28
N GLU A 9 -13.90 -14.92 2.35
CA GLU A 9 -13.07 -15.73 3.24
C GLU A 9 -12.26 -16.73 2.43
N TYR A 10 -10.94 -16.61 2.49
CA TYR A 10 -9.97 -17.53 1.90
C TYR A 10 -9.49 -18.55 2.95
N LYS A 11 -9.76 -19.84 2.70
CA LYS A 11 -9.36 -20.94 3.57
C LYS A 11 -9.19 -22.25 2.83
N TYR A 12 -8.18 -23.04 3.22
CA TYR A 12 -7.90 -24.39 2.78
C TYR A 12 -8.04 -25.37 3.96
N ASN A 13 -8.85 -26.45 3.83
CA ASN A 13 -9.09 -27.43 4.90
C ASN A 13 -9.46 -26.82 6.27
N GLY A 14 -10.18 -25.69 6.27
CA GLY A 14 -10.58 -24.98 7.50
C GLY A 14 -9.48 -24.09 8.10
N VAL A 15 -8.28 -24.09 7.54
CA VAL A 15 -7.18 -23.17 7.87
C VAL A 15 -7.29 -21.95 6.97
N GLN A 16 -7.30 -20.76 7.57
CA GLN A 16 -7.32 -19.51 6.81
C GLN A 16 -5.97 -19.30 6.10
N ASN A 17 -6.02 -18.78 4.88
CA ASN A 17 -4.83 -18.24 4.22
C ASN A 17 -4.33 -17.03 5.00
N ILE A 18 -3.05 -16.68 4.84
CA ILE A 18 -2.50 -15.47 5.44
C ILE A 18 -1.86 -14.67 4.33
N PHE A 19 -2.33 -13.43 4.16
CA PHE A 19 -1.83 -12.54 3.13
C PHE A 19 -1.11 -11.35 3.72
N GLU A 20 -0.02 -10.97 3.06
CA GLU A 20 0.66 -9.71 3.29
C GLU A 20 0.60 -8.87 2.01
N PHE A 21 0.07 -7.66 2.13
CA PHE A 21 -0.05 -6.70 1.05
C PHE A 21 0.95 -5.56 1.27
N TYR A 22 1.88 -5.37 0.35
CA TYR A 22 2.87 -4.30 0.38
C TYR A 22 2.55 -3.27 -0.70
N LEU A 23 1.99 -2.12 -0.30
CA LEU A 23 1.71 -1.02 -1.21
C LEU A 23 2.83 0.03 -1.15
N PHE A 24 3.66 0.06 -2.19
CA PHE A 24 4.71 1.05 -2.38
C PHE A 24 4.16 2.32 -3.04
N ILE A 25 4.35 3.47 -2.39
CA ILE A 25 3.74 4.73 -2.83
C ILE A 25 4.73 5.89 -2.88
N ASN A 26 4.45 6.83 -3.77
CA ASN A 26 4.84 8.22 -3.58
C ASN A 26 3.68 8.95 -2.88
N PRO A 27 3.85 9.47 -1.65
CA PRO A 27 2.76 10.13 -0.90
C PRO A 27 2.11 11.33 -1.59
N LEU A 28 2.74 11.90 -2.62
CA LEU A 28 2.22 13.05 -3.38
C LEU A 28 1.69 12.66 -4.77
N GLY A 29 1.69 11.37 -5.11
CA GLY A 29 1.24 10.87 -6.40
C GLY A 29 -0.27 10.65 -6.46
N THR A 30 -0.93 11.14 -7.52
CA THR A 30 -2.39 10.95 -7.72
C THR A 30 -2.77 9.47 -7.87
N LEU A 31 -2.00 8.70 -8.64
CA LEU A 31 -2.27 7.25 -8.77
C LEU A 31 -2.10 6.55 -7.42
N CYS A 32 -1.12 6.94 -6.60
CA CYS A 32 -0.94 6.36 -5.27
C CYS A 32 -2.11 6.65 -4.33
N TYR A 33 -2.72 7.84 -4.41
CA TYR A 33 -3.95 8.17 -3.69
C TYR A 33 -5.10 7.24 -4.09
N GLN A 34 -5.27 7.01 -5.40
CA GLN A 34 -6.30 6.10 -5.91
C GLN A 34 -6.05 4.65 -5.46
N SER A 35 -4.83 4.14 -5.65
CA SER A 35 -4.46 2.77 -5.24
C SER A 35 -4.66 2.53 -3.74
N GLU A 36 -4.40 3.52 -2.89
CA GLU A 36 -4.65 3.43 -1.45
C GLU A 36 -6.15 3.32 -1.11
N GLN A 37 -7.02 4.00 -1.87
CA GLN A 37 -8.47 3.85 -1.74
C GLN A 37 -8.94 2.47 -2.21
N GLU A 38 -8.43 2.00 -3.34
CA GLU A 38 -8.81 0.71 -3.93
C GLU A 38 -8.39 -0.46 -3.04
N ILE A 39 -7.16 -0.46 -2.53
CA ILE A 39 -6.73 -1.50 -1.59
C ILE A 39 -7.51 -1.45 -0.27
N THR A 40 -7.84 -0.26 0.23
CA THR A 40 -8.63 -0.15 1.46
C THR A 40 -10.01 -0.79 1.28
N LYS A 41 -10.67 -0.53 0.14
CA LYS A 41 -11.94 -1.19 -0.21
C LYS A 41 -11.79 -2.71 -0.29
N ALA A 42 -10.70 -3.20 -0.89
CA ALA A 42 -10.46 -4.63 -1.06
C ALA A 42 -10.24 -5.31 0.30
N ILE A 43 -9.39 -4.72 1.16
CA ILE A 43 -9.13 -5.27 2.50
C ILE A 43 -10.38 -5.24 3.39
N ASP A 44 -11.25 -4.22 3.26
CA ASP A 44 -12.49 -4.15 4.03
C ASP A 44 -13.47 -5.30 3.74
N VAL A 45 -13.40 -5.88 2.52
CA VAL A 45 -14.22 -7.06 2.17
C VAL A 45 -13.51 -8.39 2.43
N ILE A 46 -12.18 -8.41 2.54
CA ILE A 46 -11.43 -9.64 2.85
C ILE A 46 -11.49 -9.89 4.36
N SER A 47 -12.20 -10.94 4.76
CA SER A 47 -12.35 -11.34 6.18
C SER A 47 -11.21 -12.24 6.70
N THR A 48 -10.34 -12.68 5.80
CA THR A 48 -9.15 -13.48 6.11
C THR A 48 -8.07 -12.62 6.79
N ASN A 49 -7.24 -13.24 7.64
CA ASN A 49 -6.12 -12.56 8.28
C ASN A 49 -5.18 -11.94 7.23
N THR A 50 -5.21 -10.61 7.16
CA THR A 50 -4.55 -9.86 6.10
C THR A 50 -3.83 -8.66 6.71
N ASP A 51 -2.51 -8.63 6.53
CA ASP A 51 -1.69 -7.49 6.92
C ASP A 51 -1.43 -6.59 5.71
N ILE A 52 -1.50 -5.29 5.93
CA ILE A 52 -1.24 -4.27 4.90
C ILE A 52 -0.14 -3.32 5.36
N TYR A 53 0.90 -3.24 4.53
CA TYR A 53 2.06 -2.39 4.72
C TYR A 53 2.08 -1.34 3.61
N ILE A 54 1.87 -0.07 3.98
CA ILE A 54 2.02 1.06 3.06
C ILE A 54 3.42 1.65 3.25
N LEU A 55 4.23 1.59 2.20
CA LEU A 55 5.65 1.94 2.25
C LEU A 55 5.93 3.13 1.33
N PRO A 56 6.30 4.31 1.85
CA PRO A 56 6.73 5.41 1.01
C PRO A 56 8.06 5.07 0.33
N PHE A 57 8.07 5.21 -0.99
CA PHE A 57 9.20 4.93 -1.86
C PHE A 57 9.30 5.98 -2.97
N HIS A 58 10.49 6.54 -3.19
CA HIS A 58 10.77 7.29 -4.41
C HIS A 58 12.25 7.19 -4.83
N ASN A 59 12.48 7.31 -6.13
CA ASN A 59 13.80 7.37 -6.76
C ASN A 59 13.79 8.46 -7.86
N GLN A 60 14.91 8.64 -8.56
CA GLN A 60 15.00 9.65 -9.62
C GLN A 60 14.01 9.38 -10.77
N ASP A 61 13.77 8.12 -11.11
CA ASP A 61 12.87 7.74 -12.20
C ASP A 61 11.40 8.06 -11.88
N ILE A 62 10.98 7.87 -10.63
CA ILE A 62 9.66 8.24 -10.13
C ILE A 62 9.46 9.75 -10.20
N VAL A 63 10.48 10.55 -9.84
CA VAL A 63 10.39 12.02 -9.96
C VAL A 63 10.35 12.43 -11.43
N ASN A 64 11.14 11.81 -12.30
CA ASN A 64 11.11 12.08 -13.73
C ASN A 64 9.73 11.78 -14.33
N LEU A 65 9.16 10.61 -14.01
CA LEU A 65 7.83 10.22 -14.47
C LEU A 65 6.75 11.19 -13.96
N PHE A 66 6.87 11.65 -12.72
CA PHE A 66 5.96 12.66 -12.16
C PHE A 66 6.05 13.99 -12.93
N MET A 67 7.26 14.46 -13.25
CA MET A 67 7.47 15.67 -14.05
C MET A 67 6.87 15.53 -15.45
N GLU A 68 7.09 14.38 -16.11
CA GLU A 68 6.56 14.10 -17.45
C GLU A 68 5.03 14.11 -17.48
N ARG A 69 4.39 13.46 -16.49
CA ARG A 69 2.92 13.46 -16.33
C ARG A 69 2.36 14.88 -16.13
N LYS A 70 3.18 15.84 -15.68
CA LYS A 70 2.83 17.27 -15.55
C LYS A 70 3.23 18.11 -16.78
N GLY A 71 3.76 17.50 -17.84
CA GLY A 71 4.25 18.21 -19.02
C GLY A 71 5.55 18.98 -18.79
N ILE A 72 6.28 18.70 -17.70
CA ILE A 72 7.54 19.36 -17.35
C ILE A 72 8.70 18.55 -17.93
N LYS A 73 9.60 19.21 -18.67
CA LYS A 73 10.78 18.56 -19.25
C LYS A 73 11.73 18.06 -18.17
N ARG A 74 12.31 16.87 -18.36
CA ARG A 74 13.28 16.22 -17.45
C ARG A 74 14.52 17.07 -17.12
N CYS A 75 14.90 17.99 -18.01
CA CYS A 75 16.09 18.85 -17.85
C CYS A 75 15.91 20.01 -16.86
N HIS A 76 14.71 20.24 -16.31
CA HIS A 76 14.48 21.25 -15.28
C HIS A 76 15.00 20.80 -13.90
N LEU A 77 16.32 20.83 -13.72
CA LEU A 77 17.01 20.32 -12.52
C LEU A 77 16.52 20.95 -11.21
N GLY A 78 16.22 22.25 -11.22
CA GLY A 78 15.71 22.97 -10.04
C GLY A 78 14.38 22.38 -9.55
N LEU A 79 13.42 22.23 -10.47
CA LEU A 79 12.11 21.64 -10.17
C LEU A 79 12.22 20.16 -9.78
N ARG A 80 13.12 19.41 -10.44
CA ARG A 80 13.37 18.01 -10.09
C ARG A 80 13.84 17.86 -8.64
N ASN A 81 14.81 18.67 -8.23
CA ASN A 81 15.34 18.66 -6.87
C ASN A 81 14.28 19.10 -5.85
N GLU A 82 13.46 20.08 -6.19
CA GLU A 82 12.34 20.52 -5.36
C GLU A 82 11.32 19.41 -5.15
N PHE A 83 10.89 18.74 -6.22
CA PHE A 83 9.92 17.65 -6.15
C PHE A 83 10.47 16.46 -5.37
N TYR A 84 11.73 16.09 -5.61
CA TYR A 84 12.40 15.04 -4.82
C TYR A 84 12.36 15.36 -3.32
N ARG A 85 12.72 16.60 -2.95
CA ARG A 85 12.70 17.04 -1.54
C ARG A 85 11.29 17.05 -0.96
N LYS A 86 10.28 17.49 -1.71
CA LYS A 86 8.88 17.48 -1.26
C LYS A 86 8.38 16.04 -1.03
N MET A 87 8.65 15.12 -1.95
CA MET A 87 8.30 13.70 -1.80
C MET A 87 9.00 13.05 -0.60
N TYR A 88 10.28 13.40 -0.38
CA TYR A 88 11.02 12.98 0.81
C TYR A 88 10.38 13.47 2.10
N HIS A 89 10.08 14.76 2.23
CA HIS A 89 9.44 15.30 3.43
C HIS A 89 8.03 14.74 3.65
N ALA A 90 7.26 14.49 2.59
CA ALA A 90 5.96 13.84 2.69
C ALA A 90 6.09 12.40 3.21
N SER A 91 7.14 11.69 2.79
CA SER A 91 7.46 10.34 3.27
C SER A 91 7.80 10.34 4.76
N LEU A 92 8.65 11.28 5.22
CA LEU A 92 8.97 11.41 6.65
C LEU A 92 7.75 11.77 7.48
N ALA A 93 6.90 12.68 6.99
CA ALA A 93 5.66 13.06 7.66
C ALA A 93 4.71 11.86 7.80
N PHE A 94 4.56 11.05 6.75
CA PHE A 94 3.76 9.82 6.84
C PHE A 94 4.33 8.84 7.86
N ILE A 95 5.64 8.56 7.82
CA ILE A 95 6.28 7.62 8.76
C ILE A 95 6.11 8.10 10.21
N ALA A 96 6.36 9.38 10.48
CA ALA A 96 6.17 9.97 11.81
C ALA A 96 4.72 9.88 12.30
N ALA A 97 3.74 10.08 11.40
CA ALA A 97 2.33 9.90 11.75
C ALA A 97 2.01 8.43 12.10
N SER A 98 2.56 7.49 11.33
CA SER A 98 2.39 6.04 11.55
C SER A 98 3.04 5.55 12.85
N MET A 99 4.10 6.21 13.34
CA MET A 99 4.70 5.91 14.65
C MET A 99 3.75 6.17 15.82
N GLN A 100 2.78 7.07 15.68
CA GLN A 100 1.73 7.30 16.67
C GLN A 100 0.52 6.36 16.50
N GLY A 101 0.63 5.36 15.62
CA GLY A 101 -0.35 4.31 15.37
C GLY A 101 -0.70 4.18 13.89
N GLN A 102 -0.68 2.95 13.38
CA GLN A 102 -0.88 2.66 11.95
C GLN A 102 -2.20 3.21 11.39
N LYS A 103 -3.30 3.11 12.14
CA LYS A 103 -4.59 3.68 11.72
C LYS A 103 -4.56 5.20 11.61
N LYS A 104 -3.88 5.88 12.53
CA LYS A 104 -3.69 7.34 12.48
C LYS A 104 -2.78 7.74 11.32
N GLY A 105 -1.72 6.98 11.08
CA GLY A 105 -0.82 7.13 9.93
C GLY A 105 -1.55 7.07 8.59
N ARG A 106 -2.36 6.02 8.36
CA ARG A 106 -3.18 5.89 7.14
C ARG A 106 -4.19 7.03 7.00
N HIS A 107 -4.85 7.42 8.09
CA HIS A 107 -5.77 8.55 8.07
C HIS A 107 -5.08 9.88 7.73
N PHE A 108 -3.88 10.10 8.28
CA PHE A 108 -3.02 11.24 7.96
C PHE A 108 -2.63 11.25 6.47
N LEU A 109 -2.16 10.11 5.95
CA LEU A 109 -1.77 9.95 4.55
C LEU A 109 -2.92 10.27 3.60
N MET A 110 -4.09 9.67 3.84
CA MET A 110 -5.28 9.91 3.03
C MET A 110 -5.71 11.39 3.01
N LYS A 111 -5.70 12.06 4.17
CA LYS A 111 -6.01 13.50 4.24
C LYS A 111 -4.97 14.35 3.54
N MET A 112 -3.70 13.98 3.63
CA MET A 112 -2.60 14.69 2.97
C MET A 112 -2.72 14.59 1.46
N GLN A 113 -2.84 13.39 0.91
CA GLN A 113 -3.02 13.18 -0.51
C GLN A 113 -4.27 13.89 -1.05
N ALA A 114 -5.39 13.84 -0.32
CA ALA A 114 -6.62 14.53 -0.70
C ALA A 114 -6.46 16.05 -0.76
N GLN A 115 -5.77 16.68 0.21
CA GLN A 115 -5.54 18.13 0.20
C GLN A 115 -4.49 18.57 -0.83
N VAL A 116 -3.45 17.77 -1.05
CA VAL A 116 -2.46 18.01 -2.11
C VAL A 116 -3.10 17.84 -3.49
N SER A 117 -4.00 16.86 -3.66
CA SER A 117 -4.75 16.62 -4.91
C SER A 117 -3.86 16.51 -6.15
N GLY A 118 -2.66 15.94 -6.00
CA GLY A 118 -1.66 15.84 -7.07
C GLY A 118 -1.01 17.17 -7.48
N GLU A 119 -1.32 18.28 -6.80
CA GLU A 119 -0.64 19.57 -6.95
C GLU A 119 0.46 19.68 -5.90
N ILE A 120 1.66 19.24 -6.26
CA ILE A 120 2.82 19.16 -5.36
C ILE A 120 3.18 20.51 -4.70
N ASP A 121 2.77 21.63 -5.29
CA ASP A 121 3.00 22.97 -4.72
C ASP A 121 2.10 23.30 -3.52
N ARG A 122 1.00 22.57 -3.35
CA ARG A 122 0.18 22.65 -2.14
C ARG A 122 0.84 21.95 -0.95
N PHE A 123 1.85 21.10 -1.18
CA PHE A 123 2.56 20.44 -0.11
C PHE A 123 3.55 21.40 0.57
N ASP A 124 3.23 21.79 1.81
CA ASP A 124 4.11 22.56 2.67
C ASP A 124 4.01 22.12 4.15
N LYS A 125 4.88 22.69 4.99
CA LYS A 125 4.92 22.40 6.43
C LYS A 125 3.65 22.81 7.16
N ALA A 126 2.99 23.89 6.74
CA ALA A 126 1.78 24.38 7.39
C ALA A 126 0.61 23.42 7.16
N LEU A 127 0.45 22.93 5.94
CA LEU A 127 -0.50 21.89 5.56
C LEU A 127 -0.27 20.61 6.37
N VAL A 128 0.98 20.13 6.42
CA VAL A 128 1.35 18.91 7.18
C VAL A 128 0.94 19.03 8.65
N LEU A 129 1.25 20.15 9.31
CA LEU A 129 0.89 20.38 10.71
C LEU A 129 -0.63 20.52 10.92
N LYS A 130 -1.33 21.15 9.97
CA LYS A 130 -2.79 21.25 9.98
C LYS A 130 -3.42 19.86 9.91
N ILE A 131 -2.96 18.99 9.02
CA ILE A 131 -3.47 17.62 8.88
C ILE A 131 -3.15 16.80 10.13
N ALA A 132 -1.93 16.89 10.65
CA ALA A 132 -1.54 16.21 11.89
C ALA A 132 -2.49 16.55 13.05
N LYS A 133 -2.86 17.84 13.19
CA LYS A 133 -3.84 18.31 14.18
C LYS A 133 -5.22 17.70 13.94
N GLN A 134 -5.68 17.67 12.69
CA GLN A 134 -6.97 17.07 12.30
C GLN A 134 -7.02 15.55 12.50
N CYS A 135 -5.87 14.87 12.55
CA CYS A 135 -5.77 13.43 12.81
C CYS A 135 -5.52 13.12 14.29
N HIS A 136 -5.57 14.13 15.17
CA HIS A 136 -5.33 13.98 16.61
C HIS A 136 -3.97 13.31 16.91
N LEU A 137 -2.93 13.73 16.18
CA LEU A 137 -1.55 13.42 16.50
C LEU A 137 -1.05 14.33 17.63
N ASP A 138 -0.15 13.80 18.46
CA ASP A 138 0.67 14.64 19.34
C ASP A 138 1.59 15.50 18.45
N LEU A 139 1.35 16.82 18.44
CA LEU A 139 2.03 17.73 17.53
C LEU A 139 3.48 18.00 17.91
N GLU A 140 3.84 17.91 19.19
CA GLU A 140 5.22 18.09 19.61
C GLU A 140 6.06 16.89 19.20
N THR A 141 5.64 15.68 19.59
CA THR A 141 6.30 14.43 19.19
C THR A 141 6.34 14.29 17.68
N PHE A 142 5.24 14.58 16.97
CA PHE A 142 5.23 14.53 15.50
C PHE A 142 6.28 15.44 14.84
N ARG A 143 6.45 16.67 15.37
CA ARG A 143 7.48 17.61 14.87
C ARG A 143 8.89 17.12 15.15
N GLN A 144 9.12 16.55 16.32
CA GLN A 144 10.41 15.96 16.69
C GLN A 144 10.73 14.77 15.79
N ASP A 145 9.77 13.84 15.64
CA ASP A 145 9.93 12.61 14.86
C ASP A 145 10.24 12.89 13.40
N MET A 146 9.54 13.83 12.75
CA MET A 146 9.82 14.22 11.35
C MET A 146 11.28 14.65 11.10
N ASN A 147 12.01 15.06 12.14
CA ASN A 147 13.40 15.49 12.06
C ASN A 147 14.38 14.50 12.71
N SER A 148 13.89 13.36 13.20
CA SER A 148 14.68 12.36 13.91
C SER A 148 15.45 11.44 12.96
N ASP A 149 16.60 10.96 13.41
CA ASP A 149 17.35 9.92 12.67
C ASP A 149 16.59 8.60 12.62
N PHE A 150 15.74 8.33 13.62
CA PHE A 150 14.89 7.15 13.63
C PHE A 150 13.94 7.12 12.43
N VAL A 151 13.23 8.22 12.16
CA VAL A 151 12.33 8.32 10.98
C VAL A 151 13.12 8.29 9.67
N ARG A 152 14.31 8.90 9.61
CA ARG A 152 15.19 8.80 8.44
C ARG A 152 15.62 7.35 8.18
N ASN A 153 15.97 6.61 9.23
CA ASN A 153 16.37 5.21 9.12
C ASN A 153 15.20 4.32 8.70
N LEU A 154 13.98 4.57 9.20
CA LEU A 154 12.76 3.90 8.73
C LEU A 154 12.49 4.18 7.25
N TYR A 155 12.67 5.43 6.81
CA TYR A 155 12.57 5.77 5.39
C TYR A 155 13.59 4.98 4.55
N LEU A 156 14.87 4.94 4.96
CA LEU A 156 15.89 4.15 4.26
C LEU A 156 15.58 2.65 4.25
N LYS A 157 15.01 2.12 5.33
CA LYS A 157 14.54 0.73 5.39
C LYS A 157 13.46 0.47 4.33
N ASN A 158 12.49 1.37 4.19
CA ASN A 158 11.45 1.24 3.14
C ASN A 158 12.06 1.26 1.74
N GLN A 159 13.07 2.11 1.49
CA GLN A 159 13.81 2.14 0.23
C GLN A 159 14.55 0.83 -0.05
N ASN A 160 15.07 0.16 0.99
CA ASN A 160 15.74 -1.14 0.85
C ASN A 160 14.74 -2.26 0.60
N ILE A 161 13.62 -2.30 1.32
CA ILE A 161 12.54 -3.26 1.08
C ILE A 161 12.05 -3.15 -0.37
N ALA A 162 11.84 -1.93 -0.88
CA ALA A 162 11.46 -1.72 -2.28
C ALA A 162 12.48 -2.30 -3.26
N LYS A 163 13.79 -2.16 -2.99
CA LYS A 163 14.84 -2.75 -3.82
C LYS A 163 14.85 -4.29 -3.74
N GLU A 164 14.72 -4.84 -2.54
CA GLU A 164 14.68 -6.29 -2.30
C GLU A 164 13.48 -6.93 -3.01
N MET A 165 12.34 -6.23 -3.04
CA MET A 165 11.13 -6.65 -3.76
C MET A 165 11.11 -6.22 -5.25
N LEU A 166 12.24 -5.75 -5.79
CA LEU A 166 12.38 -5.35 -7.21
C LEU A 166 11.36 -4.30 -7.68
N VAL A 167 10.99 -3.37 -6.78
CA VAL A 167 10.07 -2.28 -7.06
C VAL A 167 10.82 -1.11 -7.67
N HIS A 168 10.44 -0.75 -8.90
CA HIS A 168 11.09 0.32 -9.67
C HIS A 168 10.22 1.56 -9.88
N ARG A 169 8.92 1.49 -9.55
CA ARG A 169 7.94 2.56 -9.77
C ARG A 169 6.93 2.63 -8.63
N THR A 170 6.10 3.67 -8.65
CA THR A 170 4.98 3.83 -7.72
C THR A 170 3.73 4.33 -8.46
N PRO A 171 2.52 3.82 -8.14
CA PRO A 171 2.27 2.79 -7.13
C PRO A 171 2.63 1.38 -7.61
N THR A 172 3.01 0.53 -6.66
CA THR A 172 3.19 -0.91 -6.86
C THR A 172 2.63 -1.64 -5.65
N LEU A 173 1.74 -2.60 -5.89
CA LEU A 173 1.19 -3.48 -4.87
C LEU A 173 1.78 -4.87 -5.05
N VAL A 174 2.45 -5.39 -4.02
CA VAL A 174 2.88 -6.79 -3.94
C VAL A 174 1.92 -7.53 -3.01
N ILE A 175 1.31 -8.61 -3.49
CA ILE A 175 0.43 -9.50 -2.73
C ILE A 175 1.20 -10.79 -2.50
N GLN A 176 1.42 -11.13 -1.25
CA GLN A 176 2.11 -12.36 -0.86
C GLN A 176 1.20 -13.25 -0.02
N GLU A 177 1.07 -14.51 -0.40
CA GLU A 177 0.40 -15.53 0.42
C GLU A 177 1.45 -16.38 1.13
N LEU A 178 1.41 -16.40 2.47
CA LEU A 178 2.51 -16.89 3.29
C LEU A 178 2.67 -18.42 3.28
N GLN A 179 1.61 -19.18 2.99
CA GLN A 179 1.64 -20.65 3.08
C GLN A 179 2.18 -21.29 1.79
N SER A 180 1.75 -20.77 0.65
CA SER A 180 2.18 -21.17 -0.69
C SER A 180 3.50 -20.51 -1.09
N GLY A 181 3.79 -19.33 -0.52
CA GLY A 181 4.90 -18.48 -0.95
C GLY A 181 4.63 -17.79 -2.29
N ASP A 182 3.39 -17.83 -2.79
CA ASP A 182 3.03 -17.20 -4.05
C ASP A 182 3.02 -15.67 -3.94
N VAL A 183 3.47 -15.01 -5.00
CA VAL A 183 3.63 -13.55 -5.07
C VAL A 183 3.01 -13.02 -6.36
N ARG A 184 2.19 -11.98 -6.23
CA ARG A 184 1.62 -11.20 -7.34
C ARG A 184 1.98 -9.73 -7.22
N THR A 185 2.11 -9.06 -8.35
CA THR A 185 2.47 -7.65 -8.42
C THR A 185 1.53 -6.91 -9.35
N LEU A 186 0.85 -5.89 -8.83
CA LEU A 186 0.02 -4.94 -9.59
C LEU A 186 0.68 -3.57 -9.59
N THR A 187 0.56 -2.82 -10.69
CA THR A 187 1.21 -1.50 -10.82
C THR A 187 0.29 -0.44 -11.42
N ASP A 188 0.57 0.83 -11.12
CA ASP A 188 -0.15 1.97 -11.73
C ASP A 188 -1.69 1.79 -11.66
N ASN A 189 -2.37 1.73 -12.81
CA ASN A 189 -3.83 1.64 -12.90
C ASN A 189 -4.36 0.21 -12.71
N ASP A 190 -3.50 -0.81 -12.61
CA ASP A 190 -3.94 -2.19 -12.40
C ASP A 190 -4.33 -2.43 -10.93
N ILE A 191 -3.98 -1.51 -10.03
CA ILE A 191 -4.32 -1.58 -8.60
C ILE A 191 -5.74 -1.06 -8.39
N GLU A 192 -6.71 -1.86 -8.84
CA GLU A 192 -8.15 -1.62 -8.69
C GLU A 192 -8.77 -2.68 -7.78
N PHE A 193 -9.89 -2.34 -7.13
CA PHE A 193 -10.60 -3.25 -6.23
C PHE A 193 -10.83 -4.65 -6.80
N ASN A 194 -11.32 -4.76 -8.05
CA ASN A 194 -11.60 -6.06 -8.67
C ASN A 194 -10.30 -6.81 -8.99
N SER A 195 -9.31 -6.14 -9.58
CA SER A 195 -8.01 -6.75 -9.90
C SER A 195 -7.32 -7.33 -8.66
N ILE A 196 -7.41 -6.63 -7.53
CA ILE A 196 -6.85 -7.12 -6.25
C ILE A 196 -7.55 -8.41 -5.80
N LEU A 197 -8.88 -8.46 -5.90
CA LEU A 197 -9.64 -9.66 -5.56
C LEU A 197 -9.39 -10.81 -6.54
N ASP A 198 -9.31 -10.52 -7.84
CA ASP A 198 -9.07 -11.52 -8.88
C ASP A 198 -7.68 -12.17 -8.68
N GLU A 199 -6.63 -11.38 -8.43
CA GLU A 199 -5.29 -11.92 -8.11
C GLU A 199 -5.29 -12.75 -6.82
N THR A 200 -6.03 -12.32 -5.80
CA THR A 200 -6.14 -13.07 -4.53
C THR A 200 -6.90 -14.39 -4.73
N ASP A 201 -8.00 -14.37 -5.50
CA ASP A 201 -8.76 -15.55 -5.89
C ASP A 201 -7.88 -16.53 -6.68
N ASP A 202 -7.07 -16.02 -7.60
CA ASP A 202 -6.18 -16.82 -8.46
C ASP A 202 -5.02 -17.45 -7.69
N ILE A 203 -4.37 -16.74 -6.76
CA ILE A 203 -3.34 -17.31 -5.87
C ILE A 203 -3.91 -18.53 -5.14
N VAL A 204 -5.10 -18.36 -4.56
CA VAL A 204 -5.76 -19.40 -3.79
C VAL A 204 -6.11 -20.58 -4.70
N ALA A 205 -6.74 -20.34 -5.85
CA ALA A 205 -7.08 -21.38 -6.82
C ALA A 205 -5.86 -22.19 -7.29
N GLN A 206 -4.73 -21.53 -7.53
CA GLN A 206 -3.49 -22.20 -7.91
C GLN A 206 -2.93 -23.07 -6.78
N TYR A 207 -2.90 -22.56 -5.54
CA TYR A 207 -2.50 -23.36 -4.39
C TYR A 207 -3.36 -24.62 -4.24
N PHE A 208 -4.67 -24.50 -4.42
CA PHE A 208 -5.58 -25.65 -4.41
C PHE A 208 -5.24 -26.68 -5.49
N TYR A 209 -4.95 -26.25 -6.71
CA TYR A 209 -4.57 -27.16 -7.80
C TYR A 209 -3.27 -27.91 -7.48
N GLN A 210 -2.28 -27.23 -6.92
CA GLN A 210 -0.99 -27.84 -6.54
C GLN A 210 -1.16 -28.89 -5.44
N VAL A 211 -1.91 -28.58 -4.37
CA VAL A 211 -2.14 -29.55 -3.28
C VAL A 211 -2.96 -30.74 -3.76
N ALA A 212 -3.89 -30.55 -4.69
CA ALA A 212 -4.70 -31.65 -5.26
C ALA A 212 -3.88 -32.62 -6.14
N GLN A 213 -2.74 -32.20 -6.70
CA GLN A 213 -1.86 -33.06 -7.52
C GLN A 213 -0.68 -33.68 -6.75
N GLY A 214 -0.49 -33.35 -5.47
CA GLY A 214 0.53 -33.97 -4.61
C GLY A 214 0.24 -35.45 -4.28
N PRO A 215 1.23 -36.22 -3.79
CA PRO A 215 1.02 -37.62 -3.41
C PRO A 215 -0.11 -37.72 -2.38
N VAL A 216 -1.15 -38.48 -2.72
CA VAL A 216 -2.37 -38.66 -1.92
C VAL A 216 -2.01 -39.23 -0.55
N GLN A 217 -1.86 -38.37 0.45
CA GLN A 217 -1.92 -38.83 1.83
C GLN A 217 -3.36 -39.23 2.10
N LYS A 218 -3.60 -40.55 2.15
CA LYS A 218 -4.88 -41.16 2.48
C LYS A 218 -5.30 -40.75 3.90
N THR A 219 -5.92 -39.57 4.03
CA THR A 219 -6.79 -39.26 5.16
C THR A 219 -8.15 -38.86 4.62
N LYS A 220 -9.16 -39.62 5.03
CA LYS A 220 -10.54 -39.51 4.61
C LYS A 220 -11.11 -38.14 5.01
N LYS A 221 -11.44 -37.31 4.02
CA LYS A 221 -12.67 -36.52 3.89
C LYS A 221 -12.55 -35.67 2.61
N HIS A 222 -13.34 -35.99 1.58
CA HIS A 222 -13.55 -35.09 0.45
C HIS A 222 -14.03 -33.73 1.01
N THR A 223 -13.18 -32.70 0.90
CA THR A 223 -13.48 -31.38 1.47
C THR A 223 -13.26 -30.34 0.38
N GLN A 224 -14.27 -29.52 0.13
CA GLN A 224 -14.38 -28.61 -1.01
C GLN A 224 -13.67 -27.27 -0.75
N LEU A 225 -13.04 -26.72 -1.80
CA LEU A 225 -12.85 -25.28 -1.98
C LEU A 225 -14.15 -24.55 -1.69
N ARG A 226 -14.15 -23.56 -0.80
CA ARG A 226 -15.34 -22.74 -0.55
C ARG A 226 -14.98 -21.27 -0.60
N ILE A 227 -14.94 -20.71 -1.81
CA ILE A 227 -15.00 -19.27 -2.04
C ILE A 227 -16.43 -18.85 -1.67
N LEU A 228 -16.64 -18.49 -0.41
CA LEU A 228 -17.95 -18.06 0.08
C LEU A 228 -18.17 -16.59 -0.30
N ARG A 229 -18.74 -16.38 -1.49
CA ARG A 229 -19.39 -15.11 -1.84
C ARG A 229 -20.71 -15.02 -1.05
N LYS A 230 -20.69 -14.51 0.19
CA LYS A 230 -21.94 -14.30 0.94
C LYS A 230 -22.73 -13.15 0.30
N LYS A 231 -23.91 -13.46 -0.25
CA LYS A 231 -24.89 -12.47 -0.75
C LYS A 231 -25.49 -11.65 0.39
#